data_AF-R9LXG1-F1
#
_entry.id   AF-R9LXG1-F1
#
_cell.length_a   1.000
_cell.length_b   1.000
_cell.length_c   1.000
_cell.angle_alpha   90.00
_cell.angle_beta   90.00
_cell.angle_gamma   90.00
#
_symmetry.space_group_name_H-M   'P 1'
#
loop_
_entity.id
_entity.type
_entity.pdbx_description
1 polymer ?
#
loop_
_entity_poly.entity_id
_entity_poly.type
_entity_poly.pdbx_seq_one_letter_code
_entity_poly.pdbx_strand_id
1 'polypeptide(L)'
;MNFPRLTFPLTVDFGDTEYWIGEQGPFKYGSAVTAFFIGEDIGEVSNDGIPLMRELEQQLQTFGGHLKPYVRDREIDAAVFLCPEEHAATCSVCFAFHPTAGHIGIMTERYSFSSLHDFLFVELGKAILRGSAPRQCRLCGRWFLHEQGDRAMYCERIAPGETEQTCREIGARAVFEKKIQDEDTWKLYKRAYKKYYARYMKGNMSEEAFKTWAAQAARDRDAAIEQVKAALDENLKAQVIERLKEELNRQ
;
A
#
# COMPACT_ATOMS: atom_id res chain seq x y z
N MET A 1 10.88 4.99 15.56
CA MET A 1 11.78 4.35 16.54
C MET A 1 12.72 3.47 15.76
N ASN A 2 14.02 3.57 16.00
CA ASN A 2 14.99 2.71 15.31
C ASN A 2 14.88 1.31 15.91
N PHE A 3 14.81 0.29 15.06
CA PHE A 3 14.80 -1.09 15.51
C PHE A 3 16.19 -1.43 16.10
N PRO A 4 16.28 -2.22 17.18
CA PRO A 4 17.57 -2.48 17.80
C PRO A 4 18.46 -3.34 16.91
N ARG A 5 19.77 -3.16 17.06
CA ARG A 5 20.76 -4.05 16.46
C ARG A 5 20.70 -5.43 17.12
N LEU A 6 20.64 -6.48 16.30
CA LEU A 6 20.48 -7.85 16.76
C LEU A 6 21.84 -8.55 16.92
N THR A 7 21.92 -9.41 17.93
CA THR A 7 23.06 -10.29 18.20
C THR A 7 22.55 -11.72 18.34
N PHE A 8 23.23 -12.66 17.69
CA PHE A 8 22.84 -14.08 17.70
C PHE A 8 23.77 -14.89 18.62
N PRO A 9 23.26 -15.91 19.34
CA PRO A 9 21.88 -16.41 19.32
C PRO A 9 20.88 -15.43 19.94
N LEU A 10 19.69 -15.34 19.33
CA LEU A 10 18.65 -14.39 19.64
C LEU A 10 17.46 -15.09 20.30
N THR A 11 17.00 -14.59 21.44
CA THR A 11 15.78 -15.06 22.10
C THR A 11 14.65 -14.06 21.90
N VAL A 12 13.52 -14.54 21.39
CA VAL A 12 12.35 -13.71 21.06
C VAL A 12 11.10 -14.31 21.70
N ASP A 13 10.37 -13.48 22.43
CA ASP A 13 9.08 -13.84 23.03
C ASP A 13 7.95 -13.29 22.17
N PHE A 14 7.25 -14.15 21.43
CA PHE A 14 6.07 -13.76 20.64
C PHE A 14 4.80 -13.87 21.47
N GLY A 15 4.12 -12.74 21.68
CA GLY A 15 2.82 -12.65 22.32
C GLY A 15 1.67 -12.60 21.31
N ASP A 16 0.49 -12.17 21.76
CA ASP A 16 -0.71 -12.12 20.93
C ASP A 16 -0.57 -11.09 19.79
N THR A 17 -0.33 -9.82 20.15
CA THR A 17 -0.27 -8.68 19.21
C THR A 17 1.12 -8.09 19.02
N GLU A 18 2.06 -8.44 19.90
CA GLU A 18 3.39 -7.86 20.00
C GLU A 18 4.42 -8.93 20.36
N TYR A 19 5.70 -8.58 20.26
CA TYR A 19 6.80 -9.44 20.68
C TYR A 19 7.94 -8.67 21.35
N TRP A 20 8.80 -9.41 22.04
CA TRP A 20 9.95 -8.87 22.76
C TRP A 20 11.23 -9.58 22.34
N ILE A 21 12.34 -8.84 22.36
CA ILE A 21 13.69 -9.36 22.11
C ILE A 21 14.48 -9.20 23.40
N GLY A 22 14.61 -10.27 24.17
CA GLY A 22 15.06 -10.18 25.56
C GLY A 22 14.17 -9.19 26.34
N GLU A 23 14.77 -8.17 26.94
CA GLU A 23 14.07 -7.10 27.69
C GLU A 23 13.58 -5.94 26.79
N GLN A 24 13.85 -6.00 25.48
CA GLN A 24 13.49 -4.93 24.55
C GLN A 24 12.11 -5.15 23.94
N GLY A 25 11.35 -4.08 23.80
CA GLY A 25 10.01 -4.08 23.21
C GLY A 25 9.00 -3.34 24.09
N PRO A 26 7.70 -3.53 23.83
CA PRO A 26 7.15 -4.40 22.79
C PRO A 26 7.39 -3.90 21.36
N PHE A 27 7.55 -4.82 20.42
CA PHE A 27 7.61 -4.56 18.98
C PHE A 27 6.35 -5.07 18.29
N LYS A 28 5.90 -4.34 17.27
CA LYS A 28 4.82 -4.81 16.38
C LYS A 28 5.36 -5.82 15.38
N TYR A 29 4.56 -6.82 15.05
CA TYR A 29 4.89 -7.76 13.97
C TYR A 29 5.14 -7.04 12.64
N GLY A 30 6.26 -7.37 11.98
CA GLY A 30 6.75 -6.74 10.76
C GLY A 30 7.76 -5.61 11.01
N SER A 31 8.05 -5.25 12.27
CA SER A 31 9.00 -4.19 12.61
C SER A 31 10.42 -4.56 12.19
N ALA A 32 10.85 -5.79 12.49
CA ALA A 32 12.20 -6.26 12.19
C ALA A 32 12.43 -6.30 10.67
N VAL A 33 11.49 -6.89 9.94
CA VAL A 33 11.58 -7.03 8.49
C VAL A 33 11.47 -5.66 7.81
N THR A 34 10.67 -4.73 8.33
CA THR A 34 10.64 -3.35 7.83
C THR A 34 11.99 -2.67 7.98
N ALA A 35 12.61 -2.79 9.17
CA ALA A 35 13.92 -2.22 9.45
C ALA A 35 15.01 -2.81 8.51
N PHE A 36 14.96 -4.12 8.28
CA PHE A 36 15.81 -4.80 7.29
C PHE A 36 15.63 -4.21 5.88
N PHE A 37 14.39 -4.10 5.41
CA PHE A 37 14.10 -3.62 4.06
C PHE A 37 14.49 -2.17 3.79
N ILE A 38 14.49 -1.31 4.81
CA ILE A 38 14.91 0.08 4.65
C ILE A 38 16.42 0.27 4.85
N GLY A 39 17.16 -0.81 5.10
CA GLY A 39 18.61 -0.80 5.27
C GLY A 39 19.08 -0.25 6.62
N GLU A 40 18.28 -0.38 7.68
CA GLU A 40 18.78 -0.13 9.04
C GLU A 40 19.86 -1.16 9.42
N ASP A 41 20.87 -0.76 10.18
CA ASP A 41 21.90 -1.66 10.72
C ASP A 41 21.31 -2.52 11.85
N ILE A 42 20.57 -3.56 11.47
CA ILE A 42 19.90 -4.47 12.39
C ILE A 42 20.72 -5.74 12.71
N GLY A 43 21.96 -5.86 12.21
CA GLY A 43 22.82 -7.02 12.49
C GLY A 43 23.95 -7.20 11.47
N GLU A 44 24.92 -8.07 11.78
CA GLU A 44 25.96 -8.46 10.82
C GLU A 44 25.34 -9.29 9.69
N VAL A 45 24.98 -8.63 8.60
CA VAL A 45 24.52 -9.28 7.38
C VAL A 45 25.75 -9.91 6.72
N SER A 46 26.03 -11.18 7.05
CA SER A 46 27.10 -11.95 6.41
C SER A 46 26.80 -12.10 4.91
N ASN A 47 27.32 -11.23 4.04
CA ASN A 47 27.31 -11.29 2.55
C ASN A 47 26.01 -11.70 1.79
N ASP A 48 24.89 -11.97 2.47
CA ASP A 48 23.68 -12.64 1.97
C ASP A 48 22.46 -11.71 1.97
N GLY A 49 22.65 -10.40 2.23
CA GLY A 49 21.56 -9.44 2.40
C GLY A 49 20.65 -9.28 1.18
N ILE A 50 21.22 -9.30 -0.03
CA ILE A 50 20.43 -9.20 -1.28
C ILE A 50 19.64 -10.50 -1.53
N PRO A 51 20.23 -11.71 -1.44
CA PRO A 51 19.48 -12.96 -1.47
C PRO A 51 18.32 -13.00 -0.47
N LEU A 52 18.59 -12.69 0.81
CA LEU A 52 17.58 -12.70 1.87
C LEU A 52 16.46 -11.69 1.62
N MET A 53 16.80 -10.49 1.12
CA MET A 53 15.79 -9.49 0.74
C MET A 53 14.85 -10.01 -0.34
N ARG A 54 15.38 -10.63 -1.40
CA ARG A 54 14.58 -11.20 -2.49
C ARG A 54 13.67 -12.33 -2.00
N GLU A 55 14.18 -13.16 -1.11
CA GLU A 55 13.41 -14.24 -0.50
C GLU A 55 12.24 -13.69 0.33
N LEU A 56 12.49 -12.73 1.23
CA LEU A 56 11.44 -12.11 2.03
C LEU A 56 10.40 -11.37 1.15
N GLU A 57 10.84 -10.73 0.07
CA GLU A 57 9.93 -10.13 -0.92
C GLU A 57 9.08 -11.19 -1.62
N GLN A 58 9.65 -12.35 -1.95
CA GLN A 58 8.92 -13.47 -2.53
C GLN A 58 7.89 -14.03 -1.54
N GLN A 59 8.26 -14.20 -0.27
CA GLN A 59 7.33 -14.61 0.80
C GLN A 59 6.15 -13.64 0.92
N LEU A 60 6.41 -12.33 0.91
CA LEU A 60 5.37 -11.30 0.90
C LEU A 60 4.46 -11.36 -0.33
N GLN A 61 5.02 -11.62 -1.51
CA GLN A 61 4.24 -11.74 -2.75
C GLN A 61 3.36 -12.99 -2.74
N THR A 62 3.88 -14.11 -2.24
CA THR A 62 3.17 -15.39 -2.19
C THR A 62 2.07 -15.38 -1.13
N PHE A 63 2.39 -14.98 0.10
CA PHE A 63 1.49 -15.12 1.24
C PHE A 63 0.80 -13.82 1.66
N GLY A 64 1.31 -12.67 1.23
CA GLY A 64 0.74 -11.35 1.54
C GLY A 64 -0.32 -10.86 0.55
N GLY A 65 -0.81 -11.72 -0.36
CA GLY A 65 -1.80 -11.34 -1.38
C GLY A 65 -3.09 -10.72 -0.81
N HIS A 66 -3.51 -11.12 0.40
CA HIS A 66 -4.66 -10.51 1.10
C HIS A 66 -4.37 -9.11 1.66
N LEU A 67 -3.10 -8.71 1.73
CA LEU A 67 -2.65 -7.40 2.18
C LEU A 67 -2.63 -6.46 0.96
N LYS A 68 -3.68 -5.65 0.76
CA LYS A 68 -3.71 -4.61 -0.31
C LYS A 68 -2.51 -3.66 -0.18
N PRO A 69 -1.48 -3.66 -1.05
CA PRO A 69 -1.64 -3.46 -2.48
C PRO A 69 -1.16 -4.64 -3.33
N TYR A 70 -0.79 -5.76 -2.71
CA TYR A 70 -0.33 -6.97 -3.40
C TYR A 70 -1.46 -7.72 -4.10
N VAL A 71 -2.71 -7.24 -3.98
CA VAL A 71 -3.81 -7.54 -4.92
C VAL A 71 -3.52 -6.86 -6.27
N ARG A 72 -2.49 -7.35 -6.97
CA ARG A 72 -2.40 -7.27 -8.43
C ARG A 72 -2.63 -8.69 -8.92
N ASP A 73 -3.54 -8.88 -9.87
CA ASP A 73 -3.67 -10.16 -10.57
C ASP A 73 -2.32 -10.44 -11.24
N ARG A 74 -1.52 -11.29 -10.61
CA ARG A 74 -0.21 -11.72 -11.07
C ARG A 74 -0.21 -13.23 -10.99
N GLU A 75 0.19 -13.87 -12.08
CA GLU A 75 0.39 -15.32 -12.09
C GLU A 75 1.44 -15.65 -11.03
N ILE A 76 1.03 -16.39 -9.99
CA ILE A 76 1.95 -16.92 -9.00
C ILE A 76 2.50 -18.22 -9.57
N ASP A 77 3.81 -18.38 -9.56
CA ASP A 77 4.44 -19.63 -9.98
C ASP A 77 3.97 -20.78 -9.08
N ALA A 78 3.30 -21.77 -9.69
CA ALA A 78 2.76 -22.92 -8.99
C ALA A 78 3.85 -23.73 -8.26
N ALA A 79 5.10 -23.70 -8.73
CA ALA A 79 6.21 -24.39 -8.08
C ALA A 79 6.47 -23.87 -6.66
N VAL A 80 6.24 -22.57 -6.40
CA VAL A 80 6.47 -21.94 -5.09
C VAL A 80 5.48 -22.43 -4.02
N PHE A 81 4.26 -22.82 -4.43
CA PHE A 81 3.27 -23.43 -3.53
C PHE A 81 3.49 -24.92 -3.28
N LEU A 82 4.20 -25.59 -4.19
CA LEU A 82 4.35 -27.05 -4.16
C LEU A 82 5.47 -27.52 -3.22
N CYS A 83 6.35 -26.62 -2.74
CA CYS A 83 7.44 -26.98 -1.82
C CYS A 83 7.71 -25.94 -0.70
N PRO A 84 6.79 -25.76 0.27
CA PRO A 84 6.99 -24.81 1.38
C PRO A 84 8.16 -25.20 2.30
N GLU A 85 8.60 -26.46 2.28
CA GLU A 85 9.68 -27.00 3.13
C GLU A 85 11.08 -26.50 2.73
N GLU A 86 11.26 -26.03 1.48
CA GLU A 86 12.54 -25.51 0.98
C GLU A 86 12.96 -24.19 1.64
N HIS A 87 12.01 -23.48 2.28
CA HIS A 87 12.23 -22.18 2.92
C HIS A 87 12.03 -22.26 4.45
N ALA A 88 12.30 -23.41 5.07
CA ALA A 88 12.08 -23.61 6.50
C ALA A 88 13.07 -22.82 7.37
N ALA A 89 12.56 -22.18 8.42
CA ALA A 89 13.40 -21.58 9.46
C ALA A 89 13.87 -22.63 10.47
N THR A 90 15.14 -22.57 10.87
CA THR A 90 15.69 -23.41 11.93
C THR A 90 15.67 -22.68 13.27
N CYS A 91 14.81 -23.11 14.20
CA CYS A 91 14.69 -22.50 15.53
C CYS A 91 14.16 -23.50 16.57
N SER A 92 14.44 -23.26 17.85
CA SER A 92 13.75 -23.95 18.95
C SER A 92 12.59 -23.10 19.46
N VAL A 93 11.52 -23.75 19.91
CA VAL A 93 10.33 -23.08 20.46
C VAL A 93 9.90 -23.73 21.78
N CYS A 94 9.51 -22.91 22.76
CA CYS A 94 8.82 -23.35 23.97
C CYS A 94 7.78 -22.30 24.41
N PHE A 95 6.87 -22.68 25.30
CA PHE A 95 5.98 -21.72 25.95
C PHE A 95 6.63 -21.17 27.22
N ALA A 96 6.58 -19.86 27.40
CA ALA A 96 7.16 -19.16 28.55
C ALA A 96 6.24 -18.04 29.03
N PHE A 97 6.59 -17.43 30.16
CA PHE A 97 6.03 -16.16 30.59
C PHE A 97 7.06 -15.06 30.37
N HIS A 98 6.69 -14.03 29.60
CA HIS A 98 7.46 -12.80 29.48
C HIS A 98 7.08 -11.87 30.65
N PRO A 99 8.05 -11.41 31.47
CA PRO A 99 7.77 -10.51 32.57
C PRO A 99 7.42 -9.12 32.05
N THR A 100 6.30 -8.56 32.50
CA THR A 100 5.93 -7.16 32.23
C THR A 100 5.93 -6.34 33.52
N ALA A 101 5.90 -5.02 33.39
CA ALA A 101 5.85 -4.12 34.54
C ALA A 101 4.69 -4.49 35.48
N GLY A 102 4.99 -4.67 36.77
CA GLY A 102 3.97 -4.95 37.80
C GLY A 102 3.79 -6.43 38.19
N HIS A 103 4.79 -7.29 37.99
CA HIS A 103 4.75 -8.73 38.33
C HIS A 103 3.68 -9.54 37.55
N ILE A 104 3.22 -9.03 36.42
CA ILE A 104 2.29 -9.71 35.53
C ILE A 104 3.11 -10.37 34.42
N GLY A 105 2.92 -11.68 34.24
CA GLY A 105 3.52 -12.44 33.14
C GLY A 105 2.54 -12.60 31.99
N ILE A 106 2.98 -12.31 30.76
CA ILE A 106 2.22 -12.65 29.55
C ILE A 106 2.72 -14.01 29.05
N MET A 107 1.81 -14.93 28.74
CA MET A 107 2.19 -16.20 28.11
C MET A 107 2.63 -15.93 26.67
N THR A 108 3.81 -16.41 26.31
CA THR A 108 4.43 -16.20 25.00
C THR A 108 4.97 -17.50 24.42
N GLU A 109 5.07 -17.54 23.10
CA GLU A 109 5.91 -18.52 22.40
C GLU A 109 7.34 -17.97 22.38
N ARG A 110 8.25 -18.58 23.14
CA ARG A 110 9.66 -18.22 23.17
C ARG A 110 10.41 -18.98 22.09
N TYR A 111 11.00 -18.25 21.17
CA TYR A 111 11.84 -18.78 20.11
C TYR A 111 13.31 -18.47 20.38
N SER A 112 14.20 -19.40 20.02
CA SER A 112 15.64 -19.15 19.95
C SER A 112 16.12 -19.32 18.52
N PHE A 113 16.76 -18.27 17.98
CA PHE A 113 17.28 -18.22 16.62
C PHE A 113 18.80 -18.16 16.63
N SER A 114 19.45 -18.87 15.70
CA SER A 114 20.89 -18.80 15.47
C SER A 114 21.28 -17.85 14.35
N SER A 115 20.32 -17.40 13.52
CA SER A 115 20.57 -16.57 12.34
C SER A 115 19.54 -15.46 12.15
N LEU A 116 19.96 -14.38 11.49
CA LEU A 116 19.08 -13.27 11.08
C LEU A 116 18.01 -13.75 10.09
N HIS A 117 18.39 -14.62 9.16
CA HIS A 117 17.50 -15.24 8.19
C HIS A 117 16.29 -15.87 8.87
N ASP A 118 16.53 -16.82 9.79
CA ASP A 118 15.46 -17.59 10.44
C ASP A 118 14.53 -16.70 11.26
N PHE A 119 15.10 -15.71 11.95
CA PHE A 119 14.32 -14.73 12.71
C PHE A 119 13.41 -13.90 11.79
N LEU A 120 13.95 -13.30 10.73
CA LEU A 120 13.18 -12.47 9.81
C LEU A 120 12.11 -13.28 9.06
N PHE A 121 12.41 -14.53 8.69
CA PHE A 121 11.45 -15.44 8.07
C PHE A 121 10.24 -15.69 8.99
N VAL A 122 10.49 -16.06 10.25
CA VAL A 122 9.42 -16.32 11.22
C VAL A 122 8.65 -15.05 11.59
N GLU A 123 9.34 -13.92 11.77
CA GLU A 123 8.71 -12.64 12.10
C GLU A 123 7.78 -12.17 10.98
N LEU A 124 8.23 -12.29 9.72
CA LEU A 124 7.43 -11.98 8.54
C LEU A 124 6.19 -12.86 8.44
N GLY A 125 6.34 -14.18 8.59
CA GLY A 125 5.23 -15.11 8.54
C GLY A 125 4.18 -14.81 9.61
N LYS A 126 4.63 -14.57 10.86
CA LYS A 126 3.73 -14.19 11.96
C LYS A 126 3.04 -12.85 11.73
N ALA A 127 3.71 -11.90 11.08
CA ALA A 127 3.12 -10.63 10.68
C ALA A 127 1.99 -10.85 9.66
N ILE A 128 2.28 -11.56 8.56
CA ILE A 128 1.32 -11.83 7.48
C ILE A 128 0.06 -12.52 8.02
N LEU A 129 0.21 -13.51 8.91
CA LEU A 129 -0.90 -14.22 9.57
C LEU A 129 -1.80 -13.28 10.39
N ARG A 130 -1.22 -12.24 10.99
CA ARG A 130 -1.93 -11.22 11.78
C ARG A 130 -2.42 -10.04 10.95
N GLY A 131 -2.30 -10.11 9.63
CA GLY A 131 -2.71 -9.03 8.75
C GLY A 131 -1.81 -7.79 8.77
N SER A 132 -0.62 -7.89 9.39
CA SER A 132 0.36 -6.79 9.49
C SER A 132 1.58 -7.16 8.66
N ALA A 133 2.12 -6.26 7.85
CA ALA A 133 3.35 -6.57 7.11
C ALA A 133 4.03 -5.30 6.59
N PRO A 134 5.34 -5.34 6.33
CA PRO A 134 6.01 -4.29 5.56
C PRO A 134 5.35 -4.12 4.17
N ARG A 135 5.24 -2.88 3.69
CA ARG A 135 4.73 -2.51 2.36
C ARG A 135 5.60 -1.46 1.70
N GLN A 136 5.67 -1.45 0.37
CA GLN A 136 6.29 -0.37 -0.39
C GLN A 136 5.37 0.84 -0.51
N CYS A 137 5.88 2.03 -0.19
CA CYS A 137 5.18 3.29 -0.38
C CYS A 137 5.02 3.59 -1.87
N ARG A 138 3.79 3.90 -2.31
CA ARG A 138 3.51 4.21 -3.73
C ARG A 138 4.11 5.52 -4.23
N LEU A 139 4.54 6.40 -3.32
CA LEU A 139 5.15 7.68 -3.68
C LEU A 139 6.68 7.60 -3.69
N CYS A 140 7.31 7.23 -2.57
CA CYS A 140 8.76 7.21 -2.45
C CYS A 140 9.42 5.86 -2.73
N GLY A 141 8.64 4.80 -2.97
CA GLY A 141 9.13 3.43 -3.22
C GLY A 141 9.69 2.70 -2.01
N ARG A 142 9.96 3.40 -0.90
CA ARG A 142 10.57 2.81 0.30
C ARG A 142 9.56 1.99 1.11
N TRP A 143 10.05 0.94 1.78
CA TRP A 143 9.28 0.09 2.68
C TRP A 143 8.83 0.82 3.95
N PHE A 144 7.65 0.48 4.48
CA PHE A 144 7.08 0.98 5.74
C PHE A 144 6.16 -0.07 6.37
N LEU A 145 5.96 0.00 7.68
CA LEU A 145 5.06 -0.91 8.41
C LEU A 145 3.60 -0.56 8.15
N HIS A 146 2.79 -1.57 7.90
CA HIS A 146 1.34 -1.46 7.80
C HIS A 146 0.67 -2.37 8.84
N GLU A 147 -0.16 -1.77 9.69
CA GLU A 147 -0.92 -2.47 10.73
C GLU A 147 -2.27 -2.97 10.22
N GLN A 148 -2.74 -4.09 10.77
CA GLN A 148 -4.03 -4.68 10.43
C GLN A 148 -5.17 -3.64 10.52
N GLY A 149 -5.92 -3.51 9.43
CA GLY A 149 -7.06 -2.57 9.34
C GLY A 149 -6.71 -1.19 8.79
N ASP A 150 -5.43 -0.80 8.77
CA ASP A 150 -4.99 0.39 8.06
C ASP A 150 -5.16 0.20 6.53
N ARG A 151 -5.40 1.29 5.79
CA ARG A 151 -5.42 1.26 4.32
C ARG A 151 -4.36 2.19 3.74
N ALA A 152 -3.37 2.57 4.56
CA ALA A 152 -2.27 3.40 4.15
C ALA A 152 -1.52 2.78 2.96
N MET A 153 -1.41 3.58 1.91
CA MET A 153 -0.62 3.29 0.71
C MET A 153 0.70 4.09 0.69
N TYR A 154 0.85 4.99 1.66
CA TYR A 154 1.93 5.96 1.74
C TYR A 154 2.49 5.98 3.16
N CYS A 155 3.83 6.07 3.26
CA CYS A 155 4.50 6.20 4.55
C CYS A 155 4.40 7.63 5.11
N GLU A 156 4.78 7.80 6.37
CA GLU A 156 4.76 9.11 7.06
C GLU A 156 6.08 9.88 6.93
N ARG A 157 7.05 9.39 6.14
CA ARG A 157 8.28 10.13 5.84
C ARG A 157 7.99 11.32 4.91
N ILE A 158 8.82 12.36 5.02
CA ILE A 158 8.85 13.49 4.09
C ILE A 158 8.97 12.98 2.65
N ALA A 159 8.13 13.52 1.77
CA ALA A 159 8.08 13.13 0.38
C ALA A 159 9.35 13.57 -0.37
N PRO A 160 9.79 12.81 -1.37
CA PRO A 160 10.94 13.23 -2.19
C PRO A 160 10.69 14.61 -2.82
N GLY A 161 11.60 15.55 -2.59
CA GLY A 161 11.49 16.92 -3.12
C GLY A 161 10.70 17.89 -2.25
N GLU A 162 10.10 17.43 -1.15
CA GLU A 162 9.40 18.26 -0.17
C GLU A 162 10.27 18.54 1.06
N THR A 163 9.99 19.63 1.77
CA THR A 163 10.69 19.99 3.02
C THR A 163 9.92 19.56 4.27
N GLU A 164 8.58 19.66 4.23
CA GLU A 164 7.71 19.43 5.40
C GLU A 164 6.60 18.42 5.13
N GLN A 165 6.18 18.24 3.88
CA GLN A 165 5.04 17.40 3.56
C GLN A 165 5.43 15.92 3.49
N THR A 166 4.66 15.07 4.16
CA THR A 166 4.84 13.62 4.16
C THR A 166 4.29 12.97 2.90
N CYS A 167 4.76 11.76 2.58
CA CYS A 167 4.21 10.99 1.46
C CYS A 167 2.71 10.73 1.61
N ARG A 168 2.21 10.60 2.85
CA ARG A 168 0.79 10.43 3.16
C ARG A 168 -0.02 11.69 2.85
N GLU A 169 0.48 12.86 3.20
CA GLU A 169 -0.18 14.14 2.90
C GLU A 169 -0.19 14.44 1.40
N ILE A 170 0.95 14.29 0.72
CA ILE A 170 1.04 14.46 -0.74
C ILE A 170 0.11 13.48 -1.46
N GLY A 171 0.13 12.21 -1.03
CA GLY A 171 -0.75 11.18 -1.58
C GLY A 171 -2.24 11.49 -1.36
N ALA A 172 -2.61 12.02 -0.19
CA ALA A 172 -3.98 12.43 0.10
C ALA A 172 -4.42 13.64 -0.74
N ARG A 173 -3.55 14.64 -0.90
CA ARG A 173 -3.80 15.82 -1.74
C ARG A 173 -4.05 15.42 -3.20
N ALA A 174 -3.19 14.58 -3.77
CA ALA A 174 -3.34 14.11 -5.14
C ALA A 174 -4.65 13.33 -5.38
N VAL A 175 -5.07 12.51 -4.41
CA VAL A 175 -6.36 11.79 -4.49
C VAL A 175 -7.55 12.76 -4.40
N PHE A 176 -7.44 13.77 -3.54
CA PHE A 176 -8.48 14.78 -3.38
C PHE A 176 -8.63 15.67 -4.63
N GLU A 177 -7.54 16.18 -5.18
CA GLU A 177 -7.52 16.98 -6.41
C GLU A 177 -8.13 16.19 -7.58
N LYS A 178 -7.71 14.93 -7.77
CA LYS A 178 -8.28 14.05 -8.80
C LYS A 178 -9.79 13.88 -8.62
N LYS A 179 -10.25 13.68 -7.39
CA LYS A 179 -11.69 13.51 -7.10
C LYS A 179 -12.49 14.78 -7.43
N ILE A 180 -11.99 15.96 -7.09
CA ILE A 180 -12.64 17.24 -7.44
C ILE A 180 -12.75 17.38 -8.95
N GLN A 181 -11.66 17.10 -9.68
CA GLN A 181 -11.59 17.24 -11.13
C GLN A 181 -12.49 16.25 -11.88
N ASP A 182 -12.52 15.00 -11.42
CA ASP A 182 -13.47 14.00 -11.90
C ASP A 182 -14.92 14.49 -11.66
N GLU A 183 -15.20 15.04 -10.48
CA GLU A 183 -16.52 15.57 -10.15
C GLU A 183 -16.94 16.74 -11.05
N ASP A 184 -16.04 17.67 -11.37
CA ASP A 184 -16.32 18.83 -12.23
C ASP A 184 -16.60 18.43 -13.69
N THR A 185 -15.79 17.53 -14.23
CA THR A 185 -16.01 16.95 -15.57
C THR A 185 -17.37 16.25 -15.64
N TRP A 186 -17.71 15.47 -14.61
CA TRP A 186 -19.01 14.80 -14.51
C TRP A 186 -20.18 15.78 -14.28
N LYS A 187 -19.99 16.86 -13.53
CA LYS A 187 -21.00 17.92 -13.34
C LYS A 187 -21.35 18.59 -14.66
N LEU A 188 -20.34 18.97 -15.45
CA LEU A 188 -20.52 19.56 -16.78
C LEU A 188 -21.30 18.62 -17.69
N TYR A 189 -20.89 17.35 -17.77
CA TYR A 189 -21.58 16.33 -18.55
C TYR A 189 -23.05 16.16 -18.12
N LYS A 190 -23.33 15.98 -16.81
CA LYS A 190 -24.70 15.81 -16.30
C LYS A 190 -25.58 17.04 -16.60
N ARG A 191 -25.03 18.25 -16.49
CA ARG A 191 -25.75 19.50 -16.79
C ARG A 191 -26.11 19.58 -18.26
N ALA A 192 -25.17 19.30 -19.16
CA ALA A 192 -25.42 19.27 -20.59
C ALA A 192 -26.44 18.16 -20.94
N TYR A 193 -26.27 16.95 -20.40
CA TYR A 193 -27.18 15.84 -20.63
C TYR A 193 -28.63 16.19 -20.29
N LYS A 194 -28.87 16.78 -19.11
CA LYS A 194 -30.21 17.24 -18.72
C LYS A 194 -30.80 18.28 -19.69
N LYS A 195 -29.97 19.22 -20.17
CA LYS A 195 -30.38 20.25 -21.15
C LYS A 195 -30.82 19.62 -22.47
N TYR A 196 -30.04 18.71 -23.03
CA TYR A 196 -30.36 18.06 -24.31
C TYR A 196 -31.49 17.05 -24.19
N TYR A 197 -31.56 16.31 -23.09
CA TYR A 197 -32.68 15.42 -22.80
C TYR A 197 -34.01 16.19 -22.73
N ALA A 198 -34.01 17.38 -22.11
CA ALA A 198 -35.19 18.24 -22.10
C ALA A 198 -35.59 18.74 -23.50
N ARG A 199 -34.64 18.95 -24.42
CA ARG A 199 -34.94 19.31 -25.83
C ARG A 199 -35.57 18.13 -26.57
N TYR A 200 -35.03 16.93 -26.39
CA TYR A 200 -35.59 15.68 -26.92
C TYR A 200 -37.02 15.46 -26.42
N MET A 201 -37.26 15.52 -25.11
CA MET A 201 -38.59 15.33 -24.52
C MET A 201 -39.63 16.36 -24.98
N LYS A 202 -39.19 17.57 -25.36
CA LYS A 202 -40.06 18.63 -25.90
C LYS A 202 -40.29 18.51 -27.41
N GLY A 203 -39.69 17.53 -28.09
CA GLY A 203 -39.76 17.36 -29.54
C GLY A 203 -38.89 18.34 -30.34
N ASN A 204 -38.04 19.13 -29.67
CA ASN A 204 -37.14 20.10 -30.32
C ASN A 204 -35.84 19.45 -30.84
N MET A 205 -35.70 18.14 -30.66
CA MET A 205 -34.55 17.34 -31.08
C MET A 205 -35.03 15.91 -31.33
N SER A 206 -34.60 15.29 -32.44
CA SER A 206 -34.93 13.89 -32.71
C SER A 206 -34.19 12.93 -31.78
N GLU A 207 -34.69 11.72 -31.66
CA GLU A 207 -34.06 10.67 -30.86
C GLU A 207 -32.66 10.32 -31.39
N GLU A 208 -32.49 10.26 -32.72
CA GLU A 208 -31.21 9.99 -33.38
C GLU A 208 -30.19 11.09 -33.10
N ALA A 209 -30.62 12.36 -33.18
CA ALA A 209 -29.77 13.51 -32.89
C ALA A 209 -29.36 13.50 -31.40
N PHE A 210 -30.28 13.18 -30.49
CA PHE A 210 -29.98 13.07 -29.07
C PHE A 210 -29.00 11.92 -28.76
N LYS A 211 -29.22 10.73 -29.33
CA LYS A 211 -28.31 9.58 -29.15
C LYS A 211 -26.91 9.86 -29.70
N THR A 212 -26.84 10.50 -30.87
CA THR A 212 -25.56 10.89 -31.49
C THR A 212 -24.82 11.88 -30.62
N TRP A 213 -25.52 12.92 -30.14
CA TRP A 213 -24.95 13.90 -29.21
C TRP A 213 -24.48 13.24 -27.90
N ALA A 214 -25.30 12.37 -27.29
CA ALA A 214 -24.98 11.71 -26.03
C ALA A 214 -23.74 10.81 -26.14
N ALA A 215 -23.61 10.07 -27.25
CA ALA A 215 -22.44 9.24 -27.52
C ALA A 215 -21.17 10.08 -27.75
N GLN A 216 -21.29 11.25 -28.37
CA GLN A 216 -20.16 12.18 -28.52
C GLN A 216 -19.78 12.82 -27.18
N ALA A 217 -20.75 13.37 -26.45
CA ALA A 217 -20.55 13.99 -25.14
C ALA A 217 -19.91 13.04 -24.11
N ALA A 218 -20.25 11.74 -24.16
CA ALA A 218 -19.61 10.73 -23.32
C ALA A 218 -18.13 10.53 -23.70
N ARG A 219 -17.81 10.49 -25.00
CA ARG A 219 -16.43 10.40 -25.50
C ARG A 219 -15.62 11.64 -25.13
N ASP A 220 -16.19 12.84 -25.28
CA ASP A 220 -15.52 14.10 -24.95
C ASP A 220 -15.24 14.18 -23.44
N ARG A 221 -16.19 13.74 -22.60
CA ARG A 221 -15.99 13.61 -21.15
C ARG A 221 -14.82 12.68 -20.83
N ASP A 222 -14.81 11.48 -21.41
CA ASP A 222 -13.77 10.48 -21.12
C ASP A 222 -12.40 10.95 -21.60
N ALA A 223 -12.34 11.60 -22.76
CA ALA A 223 -11.12 12.24 -23.27
C ALA A 223 -10.64 13.38 -22.35
N ALA A 224 -11.55 14.22 -21.85
CA ALA A 224 -11.22 15.31 -20.93
C ALA A 224 -10.71 14.77 -19.58
N ILE A 225 -11.30 13.69 -19.06
CA ILE A 225 -10.82 13.01 -17.84
C ILE A 225 -9.37 12.55 -18.02
N GLU A 226 -9.04 11.91 -19.16
CA GLU A 226 -7.67 11.47 -19.43
C GLU A 226 -6.70 12.64 -19.63
N GLN A 227 -7.12 13.71 -20.30
CA GLN A 227 -6.31 14.91 -20.48
C GLN A 227 -6.03 15.63 -19.15
N VAL A 228 -7.03 15.75 -18.27
CA VAL A 228 -6.87 16.35 -16.94
C VAL A 228 -5.95 15.52 -16.06
N LYS A 229 -6.05 14.18 -16.13
CA LYS A 229 -5.11 13.27 -15.44
C LYS A 229 -3.67 13.42 -15.95
N ALA A 230 -3.49 13.69 -17.24
CA ALA A 230 -2.16 13.84 -17.86
C ALA A 230 -1.55 15.24 -17.67
N ALA A 231 -2.36 16.25 -17.35
CA ALA A 231 -1.90 17.63 -17.21
C ALA A 231 -1.06 17.83 -15.94
N LEU A 232 0.11 18.45 -16.11
CA LEU A 232 1.10 18.67 -15.06
C LEU A 232 0.82 19.90 -14.18
N ASP A 233 0.10 20.89 -14.72
CA ASP A 233 -0.24 22.13 -14.01
C ASP A 233 -1.76 22.40 -14.00
N GLU A 234 -2.20 23.19 -13.03
CA GLU A 234 -3.62 23.52 -12.81
C GLU A 234 -4.22 24.41 -13.93
N ASN A 235 -3.40 25.15 -14.67
CA ASN A 235 -3.87 26.01 -15.75
C ASN A 235 -4.29 25.19 -16.97
N LEU A 236 -3.47 24.21 -17.35
CA LEU A 236 -3.79 23.24 -18.39
C LEU A 236 -5.05 22.45 -18.04
N LYS A 237 -5.22 22.04 -16.78
CA LYS A 237 -6.44 21.37 -16.32
C LYS A 237 -7.67 22.26 -16.47
N ALA A 238 -7.60 23.53 -16.05
CA ALA A 238 -8.68 24.49 -16.22
C ALA A 238 -9.05 24.73 -17.70
N GLN A 239 -8.05 24.79 -18.59
CA GLN A 239 -8.27 24.91 -20.03
C GLN A 239 -9.01 23.71 -20.62
N VAL A 240 -8.66 22.49 -20.19
CA VAL A 240 -9.36 21.27 -20.63
C VAL A 240 -10.83 21.29 -20.16
N ILE A 241 -11.08 21.69 -18.91
CA ILE A 241 -12.44 21.78 -18.35
C ILE A 241 -13.28 22.83 -19.10
N GLU A 242 -12.73 24.01 -19.40
CA GLU A 242 -13.45 25.02 -20.19
C GLU A 242 -13.69 24.57 -21.64
N ARG A 243 -12.73 23.90 -22.29
CA ARG A 243 -12.93 23.34 -23.63
C ARG A 243 -14.07 22.31 -23.64
N LEU A 244 -14.08 21.40 -22.67
CA LEU A 244 -15.16 20.42 -22.53
C LEU A 244 -16.51 21.10 -22.37
N LYS A 245 -16.58 22.16 -21.54
CA LYS A 245 -17.81 22.93 -21.33
C LYS A 245 -18.31 23.59 -22.61
N GLU A 246 -17.42 24.10 -23.47
CA GLU A 246 -17.78 24.63 -24.77
C GLU A 246 -18.29 23.53 -25.71
N GLU A 247 -17.57 22.41 -25.83
CA GLU A 247 -17.92 21.28 -26.68
C GLU A 247 -19.29 20.69 -26.32
N LEU A 248 -19.56 20.48 -25.03
CA LEU A 248 -20.85 20.01 -24.53
C LEU A 248 -22.01 20.98 -24.81
N ASN A 249 -21.73 22.26 -25.05
CA ASN A 249 -22.74 23.30 -25.28
C ASN A 249 -22.81 23.83 -26.72
N ARG A 250 -22.02 23.30 -27.66
CA ARG A 250 -22.15 23.60 -29.10
C ARG A 250 -23.44 22.98 -29.65
N GLN A 251 -24.58 23.68 -29.49
CA GLN A 251 -25.82 23.60 -30.30
C GLN A 251 -26.92 24.51 -29.74
#